data_AF-A0A924ZP84-F1
#
_entry.id   AF-A0A924ZP84-F1
#
_cell.length_a   1.000
_cell.length_b   1.000
_cell.length_c   1.000
_cell.angle_alpha   90.00
_cell.angle_beta   90.00
_cell.angle_gamma   90.00
#
_symmetry.space_group_name_H-M   'P 1'
#
loop_
_entity.id
_entity.type
_entity.pdbx_description
1 polymer ?
#
loop_
_entity_poly.entity_id
_entity_poly.type
_entity_poly.pdbx_seq_one_letter_code
_entity_poly.pdbx_strand_id
1 'polypeptide(L)'
;MSKTIINEEVAVTAVSFHRNFDTIPTRIEYKGQAYTFLDSGMRYLVKNGERMSRLFDMTDGTTSFRLRNESGASNWTLVAITQ
;
A
#
# COMPACT_ATOMS: atom_id res chain seq x y z
N MET A 1 4.97 -16.90 10.71
CA MET A 1 4.68 -15.81 9.75
C MET A 1 5.61 -15.96 8.57
N SER A 2 5.08 -16.15 7.36
CA SER A 2 5.86 -16.16 6.11
C SER A 2 5.74 -14.81 5.42
N LYS A 3 6.87 -14.28 4.94
CA LYS A 3 6.92 -13.02 4.21
C LYS A 3 7.33 -13.28 2.78
N THR A 4 6.50 -12.83 1.84
CA THR A 4 6.74 -12.91 0.41
C THR A 4 7.01 -11.51 -0.14
N ILE A 5 8.15 -11.34 -0.80
CA ILE A 5 8.50 -10.09 -1.49
C ILE A 5 7.92 -10.15 -2.91
N ILE A 6 7.24 -9.07 -3.32
CA ILE A 6 6.49 -9.00 -4.58
C ILE A 6 7.09 -7.92 -5.48
N ASN A 7 7.12 -6.66 -5.03
CA ASN A 7 7.59 -5.50 -5.80
C ASN A 7 6.89 -5.34 -7.17
N GLU A 8 5.58 -5.53 -7.21
CA GLU A 8 4.78 -5.41 -8.44
C GLU A 8 3.82 -4.23 -8.35
N GLU A 9 3.55 -3.57 -9.47
CA GLU A 9 2.50 -2.55 -9.55
C GLU A 9 1.12 -3.21 -9.37
N VAL A 10 0.25 -2.59 -8.58
CA VAL A 10 -1.10 -3.08 -8.30
C VAL A 10 -2.13 -2.01 -8.61
N ALA A 11 -3.30 -2.45 -9.07
CA ALA A 11 -4.44 -1.56 -9.28
C ALA A 11 -5.08 -1.22 -7.93
N VAL A 12 -5.10 0.06 -7.58
CA VAL A 12 -5.89 0.55 -6.44
C VAL A 12 -7.31 0.83 -6.93
N THR A 13 -8.27 0.06 -6.44
CA THR A 13 -9.67 0.10 -6.91
C THR A 13 -10.61 0.80 -5.93
N ALA A 14 -10.12 1.20 -4.76
CA ALA A 14 -10.80 2.09 -3.83
C ALA A 14 -9.79 2.83 -2.95
N VAL A 15 -10.12 4.07 -2.60
CA VAL A 15 -9.31 4.93 -1.73
C VAL A 15 -10.18 5.66 -0.72
N SER A 16 -9.61 6.01 0.42
CA SER A 16 -10.14 6.99 1.36
C SER A 16 -9.22 8.21 1.41
N PHE A 17 -9.75 9.33 1.90
CA PHE A 17 -8.99 10.56 2.09
C PHE A 17 -8.82 10.80 3.58
N HIS A 18 -7.57 10.97 4.00
CA HIS A 18 -7.26 11.40 5.35
C HIS A 18 -7.14 12.92 5.44
N ARG A 19 -6.84 13.44 6.64
CA ARG A 19 -6.52 14.86 6.83
C ARG A 19 -5.45 15.30 5.83
N ASN A 20 -5.62 16.48 5.25
CA ASN A 20 -4.80 17.03 4.15
C ASN A 20 -4.98 16.36 2.78
N PHE A 21 -6.11 15.68 2.54
CA PHE A 21 -6.43 15.01 1.26
C PHE A 21 -5.43 13.92 0.84
N ASP A 22 -4.70 13.35 1.80
CA ASP A 22 -3.84 12.22 1.52
C ASP A 22 -4.67 11.00 1.13
N THR A 23 -4.41 10.48 -0.06
CA THR A 23 -5.02 9.25 -0.58
C THR A 23 -4.46 8.03 0.16
N ILE A 24 -5.35 7.28 0.79
CA ILE A 24 -5.05 6.00 1.43
C ILE A 24 -5.79 4.90 0.64
N PRO A 25 -5.11 3.86 0.15
CA PRO A 25 -5.77 2.75 -0.54
C PRO A 25 -6.64 1.98 0.47
N THR A 26 -7.89 1.70 0.11
CA THR A 26 -8.79 0.85 0.88
C THR A 26 -9.06 -0.48 0.19
N ARG A 27 -8.78 -0.58 -1.11
CA ARG A 27 -8.85 -1.83 -1.87
C ARG A 27 -7.85 -1.87 -3.00
N ILE A 28 -7.20 -3.02 -3.18
CA ILE A 28 -6.33 -3.32 -4.32
C ILE A 28 -6.79 -4.57 -5.06
N GLU A 29 -6.35 -4.72 -6.30
CA GLU A 29 -6.41 -5.98 -7.04
C GLU A 29 -5.00 -6.51 -7.30
N TYR A 30 -4.77 -7.77 -6.98
CA TYR A 30 -3.52 -8.48 -7.23
C TYR A 30 -3.81 -9.93 -7.61
N LYS A 31 -3.22 -10.39 -8.72
CA LYS A 31 -3.42 -11.74 -9.30
C LYS A 31 -4.90 -12.12 -9.48
N GLY A 32 -5.73 -11.17 -9.91
CA GLY A 32 -7.16 -11.39 -10.13
C GLY A 32 -8.01 -11.50 -8.86
N GLN A 33 -7.41 -11.24 -7.69
CA GLN A 33 -8.11 -11.21 -6.41
C GLN A 33 -8.13 -9.79 -5.85
N ALA A 34 -9.31 -9.37 -5.37
CA ALA A 34 -9.49 -8.10 -4.69
C ALA A 34 -9.22 -8.26 -3.18
N TYR A 35 -8.40 -7.36 -2.63
CA TYR A 35 -8.09 -7.29 -1.20
C TYR A 35 -8.60 -5.98 -0.64
N THR A 36 -9.54 -6.07 0.30
CA THR A 36 -10.10 -4.92 1.01
C THR A 36 -9.42 -4.79 2.36
N PHE A 37 -8.89 -3.61 2.66
CA PHE A 37 -8.20 -3.36 3.92
C PHE A 37 -9.19 -2.92 4.99
N LEU A 38 -9.09 -3.53 6.18
CA LEU A 38 -9.91 -3.18 7.34
C LEU A 38 -9.38 -1.94 8.05
N ASP A 39 -8.06 -1.76 8.03
CA ASP A 39 -7.40 -0.62 8.65
C ASP A 39 -6.26 -0.12 7.77
N SER A 40 -6.07 1.20 7.81
CA SER A 40 -4.86 1.84 7.32
C SER A 40 -3.86 1.88 8.46
N GLY A 41 -2.96 0.90 8.48
CA GLY A 41 -1.93 0.83 9.52
C GLY A 41 -0.87 1.93 9.39
N MET A 42 0.37 1.60 9.75
CA MET A 42 1.43 2.60 9.89
C MET A 42 1.89 3.13 8.51
N ARG A 43 1.91 4.46 8.39
CA ARG A 43 2.48 5.17 7.24
C ARG A 43 3.90 5.62 7.55
N TYR A 44 4.84 5.27 6.68
CA TYR A 44 6.22 5.72 6.77
C TYR A 44 6.55 6.61 5.58
N LEU A 45 7.19 7.73 5.84
CA LEU A 45 7.73 8.60 4.80
C LEU A 45 9.23 8.39 4.72
N VAL A 46 9.69 7.83 3.60
CA VAL A 46 11.09 7.58 3.32
C VAL A 46 11.58 8.64 2.35
N LYS A 47 12.58 9.42 2.75
CA LYS A 47 13.25 10.40 1.89
C LYS A 47 14.61 9.85 1.47
N ASN A 48 14.83 9.68 0.18
CA ASN A 48 16.11 9.28 -0.38
C ASN A 48 16.56 10.33 -1.40
N GLY A 49 17.43 11.26 -0.97
CA GLY A 49 17.79 12.44 -1.74
C GLY A 49 16.58 13.31 -2.07
N GLU A 50 16.31 13.49 -3.36
CA GLU A 50 15.15 14.24 -3.88
C GLU A 50 13.87 13.40 -3.96
N ARG A 51 13.97 12.07 -3.87
CA ARG A 51 12.81 11.18 -4.01
C ARG A 51 12.17 10.92 -2.65
N MET A 52 10.85 11.09 -2.58
CA MET A 52 10.04 10.77 -1.41
C MET A 52 9.15 9.57 -1.71
N SER A 53 9.27 8.51 -0.95
CA SER A 53 8.43 7.31 -1.05
C SER A 53 7.62 7.16 0.23
N ARG A 54 6.32 6.92 0.09
CA ARG A 54 5.41 6.64 1.19
C ARG A 54 5.16 5.14 1.24
N LEU A 55 5.43 4.51 2.38
CA LEU A 55 5.11 3.12 2.65
C LEU A 55 3.88 3.04 3.55
N PHE A 56 3.03 2.07 3.28
CA PHE A 56 1.79 1.82 4.02
C PHE A 56 1.73 0.35 4.38
N ASP A 57 1.63 0.04 5.67
CA ASP A 57 1.32 -1.31 6.13
C ASP A 57 -0.20 -1.41 6.33
N MET A 58 -0.84 -2.23 5.51
CA MET A 58 -2.30 -2.44 5.47
C MET A 58 -2.62 -3.87 5.90
N THR A 59 -3.83 -4.12 6.40
CA THR A 59 -4.26 -5.48 6.76
C THR A 59 -5.71 -5.73 6.39
N ASP A 60 -6.01 -6.96 5.97
CA ASP A 60 -7.38 -7.47 5.81
C ASP A 60 -7.88 -8.21 7.07
N GLY A 61 -7.10 -8.19 8.16
CA GLY A 61 -7.34 -8.89 9.41
C GLY A 61 -6.64 -10.25 9.53
N THR A 62 -6.19 -10.83 8.41
CA THR A 62 -5.47 -12.11 8.37
C THR A 62 -4.09 -12.00 7.71
N THR A 63 -3.99 -11.11 6.73
CA THR A 63 -2.83 -10.92 5.87
C THR A 63 -2.41 -9.45 5.96
N SER A 64 -1.11 -9.21 6.12
CA SER A 64 -0.51 -7.88 6.09
C SER A 64 0.09 -7.59 4.72
N PHE A 65 -0.17 -6.40 4.19
CA PHE A 65 0.24 -5.94 2.88
C PHE A 65 1.08 -4.69 3.04
N ARG A 66 2.27 -4.66 2.43
CA ARG A 66 3.09 -3.45 2.36
C ARG A 66 2.95 -2.81 0.99
N LEU A 67 2.38 -1.61 0.95
CA LEU A 67 2.26 -0.81 -0.26
C LEU A 67 3.28 0.33 -0.27
N ARG A 68 3.75 0.69 -1.46
CA ARG A 68 4.59 1.87 -1.70
C ARG A 68 3.92 2.78 -2.72
N ASN A 69 3.93 4.06 -2.43
CA ASN A 69 3.57 5.11 -3.37
C ASN A 69 4.68 6.17 -3.41
N GLU A 70 5.13 6.53 -4.60
CA GLU A 70 6.10 7.62 -4.78
C GLU A 70 5.37 8.96 -4.76
N SER A 71 5.97 9.96 -4.13
CA SER A 71 5.39 11.30 -4.07
C SER A 71 5.20 11.86 -5.49
N GLY A 72 3.97 12.28 -5.81
CA GLY A 72 3.60 12.76 -7.15
C GLY A 72 3.27 11.67 -8.17
N ALA A 73 3.42 10.38 -7.83
CA ALA A 73 3.01 9.27 -8.68
C ALA A 73 1.61 8.77 -8.31
N SER A 74 0.80 8.46 -9.32
CA SER A 74 -0.49 7.77 -9.17
C SER A 74 -0.34 6.27 -8.89
N ASN A 75 0.83 5.70 -9.21
CA ASN A 75 1.04 4.26 -9.21
C ASN A 75 1.35 3.76 -7.79
N TRP A 76 0.89 2.54 -7.52
CA TRP A 76 1.08 1.86 -6.24
C TRP A 76 1.79 0.54 -6.46
N THR A 77 2.82 0.29 -5.67
CA THR A 77 3.56 -0.98 -5.70
C THR A 77 3.21 -1.81 -4.49
N LEU A 78 2.80 -3.06 -4.68
CA LEU A 78 2.76 -4.06 -3.62
C LEU A 78 4.17 -4.60 -3.40
N VAL A 79 4.76 -4.23 -2.28
CA VAL A 79 6.15 -4.57 -1.92
C VAL A 79 6.21 -5.97 -1.31
N ALA A 80 5.29 -6.28 -0.40
CA ALA A 80 5.29 -7.57 0.29
C ALA A 80 3.90 -7.96 0.83
N ILE A 81 3.71 -9.26 0.99
CA ILE A 81 2.60 -9.88 1.73
C ILE A 81 3.19 -10.68 2.90
N THR A 82 2.55 -10.61 4.07
CA THR A 82 2.93 -11.40 5.26
C THR A 82 1.69 -12.08 5.85
N GLN A 83 1.78 -13.39 6.10
CA GLN A 83 0.73 -14.25 6.67
C GLN A 83 1.25 -15.03 7.88
#